data_AF-A0A7Y4JSC3-F1
#
_entry.id   AF-A0A7Y4JSC3-F1
#
_cell.length_a   1.000
_cell.length_b   1.000
_cell.length_c   1.000
_cell.angle_alpha   90.00
_cell.angle_beta   90.00
_cell.angle_gamma   90.00
#
_symmetry.space_group_name_H-M   'P 1'
#
loop_
_entity.id
_entity.type
_entity.pdbx_description
1 polymer ?
#
loop_
_entity_poly.entity_id
_entity_poly.type
_entity_poly.pdbx_seq_one_letter_code
_entity_poly.pdbx_strand_id
1 'polypeptide(L)'
;MYALGMMLYELLTGRYPFDATGMVAIFIAILSEPFVPAVERRPDLPEALRHILDRALAKDRTVRYRTRLEFQADLARFLRSLGEPVGPDVLARWAAAVS
;
A
#
# COMPACT_ATOMS: atom_id res chain seq x y z
N MET A 1 5.86 8.66 3.87
CA MET A 1 5.78 7.82 2.65
C MET A 1 5.75 6.36 3.02
N TYR A 2 6.79 5.84 3.68
CA TYR A 2 6.85 4.43 4.07
C TYR A 2 5.62 3.94 4.87
N ALA A 3 5.24 4.63 5.95
CA ALA A 3 4.05 4.27 6.73
C ALA A 3 2.73 4.29 5.91
N LEU A 4 2.60 5.20 4.94
CA LEU A 4 1.43 5.26 4.06
C LEU A 4 1.40 4.10 3.06
N GLY A 5 2.57 3.72 2.51
CA GLY A 5 2.70 2.52 1.69
C GLY A 5 2.38 1.25 2.48
N MET A 6 2.78 1.20 3.76
CA MET A 6 2.48 0.08 4.66
C MET A 6 0.98 -0.03 4.94
N MET A 7 0.30 1.08 5.22
CA MET A 7 -1.17 1.08 5.36
C MET A 7 -1.85 0.66 4.06
N LEU A 8 -1.40 1.15 2.90
CA LEU A 8 -1.96 0.74 1.62
C LEU A 8 -1.75 -0.76 1.38
N TYR A 9 -0.57 -1.31 1.71
CA TYR A 9 -0.31 -2.75 1.63
C TYR A 9 -1.33 -3.55 2.44
N GLU A 10 -1.54 -3.14 3.69
CA GLU A 10 -2.46 -3.82 4.60
C GLU A 10 -3.91 -3.72 4.10
N LEU A 11 -4.33 -2.55 3.63
CA LEU A 11 -5.66 -2.37 3.04
C LEU A 11 -5.89 -3.25 1.80
N LEU A 12 -4.84 -3.49 1.02
CA LEU A 12 -4.92 -4.28 -0.21
C LEU A 12 -4.87 -5.78 0.04
N THR A 13 -4.13 -6.23 1.05
CA THR A 13 -3.84 -7.66 1.29
C THR A 13 -4.52 -8.22 2.54
N GLY A 14 -5.09 -7.36 3.38
CA GLY A 14 -5.64 -7.72 4.70
C GLY A 14 -4.59 -8.17 5.72
N ARG A 15 -3.30 -8.02 5.42
CA ARG A 15 -2.21 -8.50 6.27
C ARG A 15 -1.01 -7.56 6.26
N TYR A 16 -0.25 -7.55 7.33
CA TYR A 16 1.00 -6.79 7.40
C TYR A 16 2.09 -7.46 6.55
N PRO A 17 2.94 -6.72 5.83
CA PRO A 17 3.94 -7.30 4.89
C PRO A 17 5.06 -8.13 5.55
N PHE A 18 5.05 -8.26 6.87
CA PHE A 18 5.97 -9.07 7.64
C PHE A 18 5.16 -10.02 8.50
N ASP A 19 5.55 -11.29 8.52
CA ASP A 19 4.94 -12.31 9.36
C ASP A 19 5.59 -12.31 10.75
N ALA A 20 5.49 -11.16 11.43
CA ALA A 20 6.08 -10.94 12.74
C ALA A 20 4.99 -10.74 13.80
N THR A 21 5.13 -11.41 14.94
CA THR A 21 4.19 -11.31 16.06
C THR A 21 4.78 -10.44 17.17
N GLY A 22 4.10 -9.34 17.51
CA GLY A 22 4.53 -8.40 18.55
C GLY A 22 5.36 -7.23 18.02
N MET A 23 5.24 -6.07 18.70
CA MET A 23 5.79 -4.79 18.21
C MET A 23 7.30 -4.81 17.99
N VAL A 24 8.06 -5.47 18.86
CA VAL A 24 9.53 -5.55 18.74
C VAL A 24 9.95 -6.33 17.49
N ALA A 25 9.31 -7.48 17.23
CA ALA A 25 9.59 -8.28 16.04
C ALA A 25 9.22 -7.51 14.75
N ILE A 26 8.12 -6.76 14.77
CA ILE A 26 7.74 -5.89 13.65
C ILE A 26 8.80 -4.80 13.39
N PHE A 27 9.32 -4.14 14.43
CA PHE A 27 10.37 -3.13 14.25
C PHE A 27 11.64 -3.73 13.67
N ILE A 28 12.06 -4.91 14.14
CA ILE A 28 13.20 -5.63 13.57
C ILE A 28 12.94 -5.95 12.10
N ALA A 29 11.77 -6.49 11.76
CA ALA A 29 11.43 -6.85 10.39
C ALA A 29 11.43 -5.62 9.45
N ILE A 30 10.89 -4.48 9.90
CA ILE A 30 10.93 -3.22 9.14
C ILE A 30 12.38 -2.81 8.81
N LEU A 31 13.29 -2.94 9.78
CA LEU A 31 14.68 -2.52 9.67
C LEU A 31 15.53 -3.49 8.86
N SER A 32 15.26 -4.80 8.96
CA SER A 32 16.23 -5.83 8.56
C SER A 32 15.68 -6.84 7.55
N GLU A 33 14.37 -7.01 7.43
CA GLU A 33 13.79 -8.05 6.58
C GLU A 33 13.30 -7.49 5.23
N PRO A 34 13.38 -8.29 4.16
CA PRO A 34 12.62 -8.04 2.94
C PRO A 34 11.12 -8.23 3.23
N PHE A 35 10.29 -7.32 2.72
CA PHE A 35 8.83 -7.46 2.85
C PHE A 35 8.30 -8.50 1.86
N VAL A 36 7.21 -9.18 2.22
CA VAL A 36 6.48 -10.06 1.29
C VAL A 36 5.83 -9.19 0.21
N PRO A 37 6.11 -9.39 -1.09
CA PRO A 37 5.46 -8.65 -2.16
C PRO A 37 3.93 -8.78 -2.12
N ALA A 38 3.19 -7.70 -2.38
CA ALA A 38 1.73 -7.73 -2.28
C ALA A 38 1.08 -8.71 -3.27
N VAL A 39 1.71 -8.95 -4.42
CA VAL A 39 1.24 -9.92 -5.43
C VAL A 39 1.24 -11.36 -4.93
N GLU A 40 2.10 -11.70 -3.95
CA GLU A 40 2.09 -13.04 -3.36
C GLU A 40 0.86 -13.26 -2.47
N ARG A 41 0.29 -12.17 -1.92
CA ARG A 41 -0.90 -12.21 -1.06
C ARG A 41 -2.18 -11.91 -1.82
N ARG A 42 -2.09 -11.12 -2.89
CA ARG A 42 -3.19 -10.72 -3.74
C ARG A 42 -2.77 -10.79 -5.22
N PRO A 43 -2.84 -11.99 -5.85
CA PRO A 43 -2.41 -12.18 -7.24
C PRO A 43 -3.22 -11.40 -8.27
N ASP A 44 -4.47 -11.04 -7.95
CA ASP A 44 -5.36 -10.21 -8.78
C ASP A 44 -5.03 -8.71 -8.72
N LEU A 45 -3.97 -8.30 -7.99
CA LEU A 45 -3.62 -6.90 -7.82
C LEU A 45 -3.26 -6.26 -9.18
N PRO A 46 -3.93 -5.16 -9.58
CA PRO A 46 -3.61 -4.46 -10.82
C PRO A 46 -2.16 -4.00 -10.87
N GLU A 47 -1.51 -4.19 -12.01
CA GLU A 47 -0.08 -3.90 -12.19
C GLU A 47 0.27 -2.45 -11.84
N ALA A 48 -0.56 -1.49 -12.25
CA ALA A 48 -0.38 -0.08 -11.93
C ALA A 48 -0.39 0.19 -10.42
N LEU A 49 -1.24 -0.51 -9.66
CA LEU A 49 -1.32 -0.36 -8.22
C LEU A 49 -0.14 -1.04 -7.51
N ARG A 50 0.33 -2.17 -8.04
CA ARG A 50 1.59 -2.80 -7.60
C ARG A 50 2.77 -1.85 -7.76
N HIS A 51 2.93 -1.20 -8.92
CA HIS A 51 4.03 -0.25 -9.14
C HIS A 51 4.01 0.92 -8.16
N ILE A 52 2.82 1.46 -7.86
CA ILE A 52 2.65 2.51 -6.85
C ILE A 52 3.09 2.03 -5.46
N LEU A 53 2.73 0.79 -5.10
CA LEU A 53 3.08 0.20 -3.81
C LEU A 53 4.59 -0.07 -3.69
N ASP A 54 5.18 -0.69 -4.71
CA ASP A 54 6.61 -1.02 -4.77
C ASP A 54 7.45 0.26 -4.66
N ARG A 55 7.05 1.34 -5.35
CA ARG A 55 7.70 2.64 -5.24
C ARG A 55 7.53 3.26 -3.85
N ALA A 56 6.36 3.15 -3.23
CA ALA A 56 6.11 3.70 -1.89
C ALA A 56 6.93 2.97 -0.79
N LEU A 57 7.15 1.67 -0.97
CA LEU A 57 7.85 0.78 -0.03
C LEU A 57 9.34 0.54 -0.35
N ALA A 58 9.85 1.09 -1.46
CA ALA A 58 11.24 0.91 -1.88
C ALA A 58 12.24 1.13 -0.74
N LYS A 59 13.18 0.22 -0.52
CA LYS A 59 14.19 0.38 0.56
C LYS A 59 15.05 1.62 0.32
N ASP A 60 15.47 1.86 -0.91
CA ASP A 60 16.13 3.10 -1.31
C ASP A 60 15.15 4.29 -1.26
N ARG A 61 15.52 5.31 -0.48
CA ARG A 61 14.72 6.55 -0.33
C ARG A 61 14.70 7.40 -1.59
N THR A 62 15.68 7.25 -2.50
CA THR A 62 15.74 8.00 -3.76
C THR A 62 14.73 7.50 -4.79
N VAL A 63 14.36 6.22 -4.71
CA VAL A 63 13.32 5.59 -5.54
C VAL A 63 11.91 5.98 -5.06
N ARG A 64 11.75 6.19 -3.74
CA ARG A 64 10.47 6.55 -3.15
C ARG A 64 9.94 7.87 -3.68
N TYR A 65 8.63 8.01 -3.62
CA TYR A 65 7.94 9.28 -3.78
C TYR A 65 8.57 10.35 -2.87
N ARG A 66 8.94 11.49 -3.47
CA ARG A 66 9.61 12.60 -2.78
C ARG A 66 8.63 13.33 -1.87
N THR A 67 7.35 13.39 -2.26
CA THR A 67 6.30 14.08 -1.50
C THR A 67 5.02 13.25 -1.42
N ARG A 68 4.20 13.53 -0.40
CA ARG A 68 2.86 12.92 -0.26
C ARG A 68 1.97 13.23 -1.47
N LEU A 69 2.09 14.44 -2.02
CA LEU A 69 1.33 14.90 -3.18
C LEU A 69 1.64 14.07 -4.43
N GLU A 70 2.89 13.66 -4.62
CA GLU A 70 3.30 12.83 -5.75
C GLU A 70 2.65 11.44 -5.69
N PHE A 71 2.67 10.81 -4.51
CA PHE A 71 1.97 9.54 -4.28
C PHE A 71 0.46 9.67 -4.47
N GLN A 72 -0.15 10.72 -3.90
CA GLN A 72 -1.57 11.00 -4.05
C GLN A 72 -1.95 11.18 -5.53
N ALA A 73 -1.13 11.89 -6.30
CA ALA A 73 -1.37 12.13 -7.72
C ALA A 73 -1.37 10.83 -8.53
N ASP A 74 -0.42 9.93 -8.27
CA ASP A 74 -0.36 8.63 -8.95
C ASP A 74 -1.51 7.72 -8.54
N LEU A 75 -1.82 7.64 -7.24
CA LEU A 75 -2.96 6.88 -6.76
C LEU A 75 -4.28 7.41 -7.34
N ALA A 76 -4.48 8.73 -7.36
CA ALA A 76 -5.66 9.35 -7.96
C ALA A 76 -5.73 9.15 -9.49
N ARG A 77 -4.59 9.06 -10.16
CA ARG A 77 -4.53 8.73 -11.60
C ARG A 77 -4.97 7.28 -11.83
N PHE A 78 -4.48 6.35 -11.01
CA PHE A 78 -4.92 4.95 -11.04
C PHE A 78 -6.42 4.83 -10.77
N LEU A 79 -6.93 5.45 -9.71
CA LEU A 79 -8.36 5.38 -9.38
C LEU A 79 -9.25 5.94 -10.49
N ARG A 80 -8.86 7.06 -11.11
CA ARG A 80 -9.57 7.60 -12.29
C ARG A 80 -9.55 6.66 -13.49
N SER A 81 -8.48 5.86 -13.66
CA SER A 81 -8.41 4.89 -14.75
C SER A 81 -9.38 3.72 -14.59
N LEU A 82 -9.90 3.48 -13.38
CA LEU A 82 -10.90 2.45 -13.11
C LEU A 82 -12.32 2.86 -13.52
N GLY A 83 -12.53 4.09 -13.99
CA GLY A 83 -13.82 4.59 -14.51
C GLY A 83 -14.82 5.04 -13.44
N GLU A 84 -14.68 4.59 -12.19
CA GLU A 84 -15.51 5.03 -11.07
C GLU A 84 -14.82 6.17 -10.29
N PRO A 85 -15.46 7.33 -10.10
CA PRO A 85 -14.93 8.36 -9.21
C PRO A 85 -14.92 7.83 -7.77
N VAL A 86 -13.72 7.53 -7.27
CA VAL A 86 -13.53 7.15 -5.87
C VAL A 86 -13.63 8.40 -5.00
N GLY A 87 -14.86 8.72 -4.61
CA GLY A 87 -15.18 9.77 -3.65
C GLY A 87 -15.19 9.27 -2.20
N PRO A 88 -15.32 10.20 -1.23
CA PRO A 88 -15.44 9.87 0.20
C PRO A 88 -16.58 8.87 0.50
N ASP A 89 -17.64 8.91 -0.31
CA ASP A 89 -18.82 8.06 -0.26
C ASP A 89 -18.53 6.59 -0.62
N VAL A 90 -17.68 6.36 -1.64
CA VAL A 90 -17.24 5.01 -2.03
C VAL A 90 -16.36 4.40 -0.94
N LEU A 91 -15.45 5.20 -0.39
CA LEU A 91 -14.56 4.78 0.71
C LEU A 91 -15.36 4.47 1.99
N ALA A 92 -16.37 5.28 2.31
CA ALA A 92 -17.26 5.03 3.45
C ALA A 92 -18.04 3.71 3.30
N ARG A 93 -18.53 3.41 2.09
CA ARG A 93 -19.19 2.12 1.79
C ARG A 93 -18.25 0.92 1.95
N TRP A 94 -16.99 1.04 1.54
CA TRP A 94 -16.02 -0.04 1.70
C TRP A 94 -15.61 -0.23 3.16
N ALA A 95 -15.45 0.84 3.93
CA ALA A 95 -15.18 0.74 5.37
C ALA A 95 -16.34 0.09 6.14
N ALA A 96 -17.58 0.41 5.77
CA ALA A 96 -18.78 -0.19 6.37
C ALA A 96 -18.96 -1.67 6.03
N ALA A 97 -18.38 -2.17 4.93
CA ALA A 97 -18.48 -3.56 4.51
C ALA A 97 -17.46 -4.49 5.19
N VAL A 98 -16.52 -3.94 5.97
CA VAL A 98 -15.44 -4.67 6.67
C VAL A 98 -15.70 -4.74 8.19
N SER A 99 -16.86 -4.25 8.66
CA SER A 99 -17.36 -4.37 10.05
C SER A 99 -18.47 -5.41 10.14
#